data_AF-A0A956NVQ2-F1
#
_entry.id   AF-A0A956NVQ2-F1
#
_cell.length_a   1.000
_cell.length_b   1.000
_cell.length_c   1.000
_cell.angle_alpha   90.00
_cell.angle_beta   90.00
_cell.angle_gamma   90.00
#
_symmetry.space_group_name_H-M   'P 1'
#
loop_
_entity.id
_entity.type
_entity.pdbx_description
1 polymer ?
#
loop_
_entity_poly.entity_id
_entity_poly.type
_entity_poly.pdbx_seq_one_letter_code
_entity_poly.pdbx_strand_id
1 'polypeptide(L)'
;MALLGCGTGPTPVDPGPEDPGSAVARITLSPSTLTLAPGEVGQFTATVLGPADAPSTARVLWSSSNPGVASIDQAGRVTAWAQGAIQIRAQAGDLSRTRGVTVSTTPNNLWLARADLIQVAQTASADVPLVRGKPTAVRLFPQASSLGFTNVPIEVTLSRFDAQLFRATILSGPIPVATGPQVGGEGIFLPLPPGLNLEGALLRARIDPDDLIDERDEWDNYSPTAGELPEPIVLRDVGAPRIRLVGIAPAGGTPPTIDPGSVDGLAGFMRTVYPTASVEVTVRPAGIVSARAWTTRQDLAAALAEVEVQRVADGWAGHYYGVHAQGTVDGVAGLGYASGRSAIGPFNDVVFAHEVGHNFGLRHAPGCGATETNAAYPTPGGEIGLRGYDARSGAAVPATAIDLMGYCPGPRWLSGTHFAAMLGAMPSALAGAALVAAPGGEWVPLAVTGVLGPEESQTVRAWRLEVAAAFSAPEAGALVEVLDGAGAVLATFPVRRQEVAEGGEGAQVVAAILPLTAEVAARARGVRVRVGGESVEAGIGP
;
A
#
# COMPACT_ATOMS: atom_id res chain seq x y z
N MET A 1 17.63 46.74 -80.99
CA MET A 1 16.94 47.95 -81.51
C MET A 1 15.61 48.05 -80.77
N ALA A 2 15.26 49.26 -80.35
CA ALA A 2 14.39 49.55 -79.21
C ALA A 2 12.88 49.59 -79.51
N LEU A 3 12.13 49.76 -78.40
CA LEU A 3 10.80 50.36 -78.20
C LEU A 3 9.58 49.41 -78.28
N LEU A 4 8.79 49.22 -77.19
CA LEU A 4 7.90 50.13 -76.42
C LEU A 4 6.57 50.44 -77.12
N GLY A 5 5.46 50.18 -76.41
CA GLY A 5 4.12 50.70 -76.71
C GLY A 5 3.06 50.24 -75.69
N CYS A 6 2.69 51.15 -74.77
CA CYS A 6 1.73 50.99 -73.68
C CYS A 6 0.27 50.74 -74.12
N GLY A 7 -0.45 49.96 -73.31
CA GLY A 7 -1.91 50.00 -73.20
C GLY A 7 -2.32 50.16 -71.74
N THR A 8 -3.28 51.03 -71.43
CA THR A 8 -3.87 51.15 -70.08
C THR A 8 -5.39 51.16 -70.17
N GLY A 9 -6.01 50.29 -69.36
CA GLY A 9 -7.34 50.42 -68.75
C GLY A 9 -8.54 50.15 -69.65
N PRO A 10 -9.45 49.25 -69.25
CA PRO A 10 -10.33 49.62 -68.14
C PRO A 10 -10.34 48.63 -66.95
N THR A 11 -10.87 49.18 -65.86
CA THR A 11 -11.15 48.68 -64.49
C THR A 11 -11.16 47.17 -64.21
N PRO A 12 -10.59 46.70 -63.07
CA PRO A 12 -10.69 45.33 -62.62
C PRO A 12 -12.12 44.98 -62.19
N VAL A 13 -12.60 43.84 -62.66
CA VAL A 13 -13.73 43.12 -62.07
C VAL A 13 -13.21 42.44 -60.80
N ASP A 14 -13.91 42.69 -59.70
CA ASP A 14 -13.72 42.07 -58.38
C ASP A 14 -13.79 40.53 -58.47
N PRO A 15 -12.77 39.77 -58.05
CA PRO A 15 -12.93 38.33 -57.84
C PRO A 15 -13.71 38.13 -56.54
N GLY A 16 -14.91 37.56 -56.66
CA GLY A 16 -15.77 37.22 -55.53
C GLY A 16 -15.06 36.34 -54.48
N PRO A 17 -15.65 36.20 -53.28
CA PRO A 17 -15.02 35.52 -52.16
C PRO A 17 -14.75 34.06 -52.53
N GLU A 18 -13.50 33.62 -52.37
CA GLU A 18 -13.16 32.20 -52.39
C GLU A 18 -13.99 31.47 -51.34
N ASP A 19 -14.56 30.35 -51.73
CA ASP A 19 -15.43 29.49 -50.95
C ASP A 19 -14.81 29.17 -49.56
N PRO A 20 -15.43 29.58 -48.44
CA PRO A 20 -14.90 29.34 -47.10
C PRO A 20 -14.89 27.85 -46.70
N GLY A 21 -15.40 26.94 -47.54
CA GLY A 21 -15.35 25.49 -47.34
C GLY A 21 -14.01 24.80 -47.65
N SER A 22 -13.01 25.49 -48.22
CA SER A 22 -11.78 24.84 -48.71
C SER A 22 -10.49 25.10 -47.90
N ALA A 23 -10.50 25.99 -46.91
CA ALA A 23 -9.31 26.27 -46.11
C ALA A 23 -9.06 25.14 -45.09
N VAL A 24 -7.99 24.37 -45.26
CA VAL A 24 -7.58 23.31 -44.33
C VAL A 24 -6.49 23.82 -43.39
N ALA A 25 -6.72 23.75 -42.08
CA ALA A 25 -5.77 24.18 -41.06
C ALA A 25 -5.09 23.00 -40.34
N ARG A 26 -5.74 21.83 -40.24
CA ARG A 26 -5.20 20.66 -39.54
C ARG A 26 -5.73 19.34 -40.12
N ILE A 27 -4.85 18.34 -40.21
CA ILE A 27 -5.18 16.95 -40.52
C ILE A 27 -4.68 16.05 -39.39
N THR A 28 -5.57 15.22 -38.84
CA THR A 28 -5.24 14.18 -37.85
C THR A 28 -5.60 12.81 -38.41
N LEU A 29 -4.68 11.86 -38.30
CA LEU A 29 -4.86 10.47 -38.77
C LEU A 29 -4.87 9.51 -37.60
N SER A 30 -5.84 8.58 -37.61
CA SER A 30 -5.96 7.45 -36.67
C SER A 30 -6.14 6.14 -37.44
N PRO A 31 -5.47 5.04 -37.07
CA PRO A 31 -4.47 4.91 -35.99
C PRO A 31 -3.13 5.61 -36.33
N SER A 32 -2.15 5.54 -35.42
CA SER A 32 -0.80 6.12 -35.62
C SER A 32 0.12 5.27 -36.51
N THR A 33 -0.11 3.96 -36.57
CA THR A 33 0.54 2.98 -37.47
C THR A 33 -0.39 1.81 -37.73
N LEU A 34 -0.14 1.04 -38.79
CA LEU A 34 -0.74 -0.27 -39.01
C LEU A 34 0.35 -1.34 -39.20
N THR A 35 0.11 -2.53 -38.69
CA THR A 35 0.88 -3.73 -39.00
C THR A 35 -0.08 -4.76 -39.58
N LEU A 36 0.20 -5.31 -40.75
CA LEU A 36 -0.69 -6.20 -41.49
C LEU A 36 0.07 -7.43 -42.01
N ALA A 37 -0.57 -8.58 -42.12
CA ALA A 37 -0.08 -9.72 -42.89
C ALA A 37 -0.43 -9.57 -44.39
N PRO A 38 0.31 -10.22 -45.32
CA PRO A 38 -0.08 -10.25 -46.72
C PRO A 38 -1.52 -10.76 -46.91
N GLY A 39 -2.34 -9.98 -47.61
CA GLY A 39 -3.77 -10.25 -47.82
C GLY A 39 -4.71 -9.56 -46.83
N GLU A 40 -4.22 -9.06 -45.69
CA GLU A 40 -5.05 -8.37 -44.71
C GLU A 40 -5.43 -6.94 -45.14
N VAL A 41 -6.47 -6.42 -44.49
CA VAL A 41 -6.94 -5.05 -44.68
C VAL A 41 -6.94 -4.27 -43.37
N GLY A 42 -6.56 -3.00 -43.43
CA GLY A 42 -6.63 -2.06 -42.32
C GLY A 42 -7.41 -0.80 -42.71
N GLN A 43 -7.62 0.11 -41.78
CA GLN A 43 -8.34 1.37 -42.02
C GLN A 43 -7.60 2.54 -41.39
N PHE A 44 -7.41 3.61 -42.16
CA PHE A 44 -7.10 4.93 -41.60
C PHE A 44 -8.30 5.86 -41.74
N THR A 45 -8.54 6.64 -40.69
CA THR A 45 -9.51 7.73 -40.68
C THR A 45 -8.77 9.05 -40.59
N ALA A 46 -9.18 10.01 -41.43
CA ALA A 46 -8.65 11.37 -41.42
C ALA A 46 -9.72 12.34 -40.91
N THR A 47 -9.38 13.11 -39.88
CA THR A 47 -10.18 14.25 -39.42
C THR A 47 -9.53 15.53 -39.93
N VAL A 48 -10.29 16.31 -40.70
CA VAL A 48 -9.84 17.56 -41.33
C VAL A 48 -10.56 18.74 -40.71
N LEU A 49 -9.79 19.71 -40.19
CA LEU A 49 -10.31 20.93 -39.58
C LEU A 49 -9.81 22.15 -40.36
N GLY A 50 -10.69 23.14 -40.52
CA GLY A 50 -10.39 24.47 -41.03
C GLY A 50 -9.98 25.45 -39.92
N PRO A 51 -9.91 26.76 -40.23
CA PRO A 51 -9.63 27.80 -39.26
C PRO A 51 -10.57 27.74 -38.04
N ALA A 52 -10.07 28.16 -36.87
CA ALA A 52 -10.80 28.11 -35.59
C ALA A 52 -11.32 26.70 -35.21
N ASP A 53 -10.63 25.65 -35.66
CA ASP A 53 -10.95 24.23 -35.41
C ASP A 53 -12.36 23.81 -35.93
N ALA A 54 -12.92 24.54 -36.90
CA ALA A 54 -14.19 24.18 -37.52
C ALA A 54 -14.06 22.91 -38.40
N PRO A 55 -15.05 21.99 -38.44
CA PRO A 55 -15.03 20.86 -39.35
C PRO A 55 -14.91 21.31 -40.81
N SER A 56 -14.00 20.69 -41.56
CA SER A 56 -13.81 20.96 -43.00
C SER A 56 -14.40 19.84 -43.85
N THR A 57 -14.98 20.20 -44.99
CA THR A 57 -15.46 19.25 -46.01
C THR A 57 -14.43 18.98 -47.10
N ALA A 58 -13.19 19.42 -46.91
CA ALA A 58 -12.11 19.21 -47.88
C ALA A 58 -11.89 17.72 -48.13
N ARG A 59 -11.85 17.35 -49.42
CA ARG A 59 -11.64 15.96 -49.84
C ARG A 59 -10.24 15.49 -49.44
N VAL A 60 -10.16 14.35 -48.77
CA VAL A 60 -8.89 13.70 -48.45
C VAL A 60 -8.44 12.84 -49.62
N LEU A 61 -7.22 13.09 -50.11
CA LEU A 61 -6.53 12.29 -51.10
C LEU A 61 -5.55 11.37 -50.40
N TRP A 62 -5.76 10.07 -50.53
CA TRP A 62 -4.88 9.04 -49.99
C TRP A 62 -3.88 8.54 -51.03
N SER A 63 -2.66 8.26 -50.60
CA SER A 63 -1.61 7.65 -51.41
C SER A 63 -0.70 6.76 -50.58
N SER A 64 -0.08 5.77 -51.22
CA SER A 64 0.91 4.86 -50.62
C SER A 64 2.28 5.11 -51.25
N SER A 65 3.33 5.09 -50.43
CA SER A 65 4.71 5.20 -50.92
C SER A 65 5.18 3.97 -51.70
N ASN A 66 4.55 2.81 -51.51
CA ASN A 66 4.75 1.62 -52.32
C ASN A 66 3.47 0.75 -52.34
N PRO A 67 2.59 0.93 -53.33
CA PRO A 67 1.37 0.14 -53.49
C PRO A 67 1.60 -1.36 -53.66
N GLY A 68 2.81 -1.80 -54.08
CA GLY A 68 3.15 -3.22 -54.19
C GLY A 68 3.42 -3.90 -52.85
N VAL A 69 3.65 -3.11 -51.79
CA VAL A 69 3.74 -3.60 -50.40
C VAL A 69 2.37 -3.47 -49.72
N ALA A 70 1.76 -2.28 -49.77
CA ALA A 70 0.36 -2.09 -49.37
C ALA A 70 -0.28 -0.91 -50.12
N SER A 71 -1.51 -1.09 -50.58
CA SER A 71 -2.31 -0.05 -51.24
C SER A 71 -3.32 0.57 -50.27
N ILE A 72 -3.77 1.79 -50.54
CA ILE A 72 -4.88 2.43 -49.81
C ILE A 72 -5.90 2.98 -50.81
N ASP A 73 -7.19 2.79 -50.54
CA ASP A 73 -8.27 3.36 -51.34
C ASP A 73 -8.69 4.76 -50.85
N GLN A 74 -9.61 5.41 -51.57
CA GLN A 74 -10.09 6.76 -51.21
C GLN A 74 -11.01 6.79 -49.98
N ALA A 75 -11.49 5.64 -49.52
CA ALA A 75 -12.20 5.51 -48.25
C ALA A 75 -11.22 5.35 -47.07
N GLY A 76 -9.91 5.25 -47.32
CA GLY A 76 -8.88 5.06 -46.31
C GLY A 76 -8.62 3.59 -45.96
N ARG A 77 -9.17 2.65 -46.71
CA ARG A 77 -8.96 1.21 -46.51
C ARG A 77 -7.62 0.79 -47.10
N VAL A 78 -6.75 0.25 -46.26
CA VAL A 78 -5.44 -0.29 -46.63
C VAL A 78 -5.57 -1.77 -46.97
N THR A 79 -4.88 -2.25 -48.00
CA THR A 79 -4.76 -3.68 -48.35
C THR A 79 -3.28 -4.04 -48.45
N ALA A 80 -2.84 -5.04 -47.71
CA ALA A 80 -1.46 -5.50 -47.66
C ALA A 80 -1.20 -6.58 -48.72
N TRP A 81 -0.06 -6.52 -49.39
CA TRP A 81 0.28 -7.40 -50.52
C TRP A 81 1.57 -8.17 -50.31
N ALA A 82 2.63 -7.50 -49.89
CA ALA A 82 3.96 -8.09 -49.76
C ALA A 82 4.70 -7.51 -48.57
N GLN A 83 5.60 -8.29 -47.97
CA GLN A 83 6.39 -7.86 -46.82
C GLN A 83 7.16 -6.56 -47.10
N GLY A 84 7.12 -5.62 -46.15
CA GLY A 84 7.85 -4.36 -46.25
C GLY A 84 7.22 -3.25 -45.42
N ALA A 85 7.96 -2.15 -45.22
CA ALA A 85 7.45 -0.95 -44.55
C ALA A 85 7.21 0.18 -45.55
N ILE A 86 6.08 0.86 -45.44
CA ILE A 86 5.67 1.97 -46.30
C ILE A 86 5.13 3.14 -45.48
N GLN A 87 4.93 4.28 -46.15
CA GLN A 87 4.21 5.42 -45.62
C GLN A 87 2.93 5.63 -46.44
N ILE A 88 1.81 5.75 -45.73
CA ILE A 88 0.55 6.25 -46.28
C ILE A 88 0.51 7.75 -46.07
N ARG A 89 0.14 8.51 -47.10
CA ARG A 89 -0.04 9.96 -47.06
C ARG A 89 -1.52 10.30 -47.27
N ALA A 90 -2.08 11.07 -46.34
CA ALA A 90 -3.34 11.79 -46.51
C ALA A 90 -3.05 13.26 -46.87
N GLN A 91 -3.71 13.79 -47.88
CA GLN A 91 -3.62 15.19 -48.28
C GLN A 91 -5.01 15.82 -48.34
N ALA A 92 -5.18 17.00 -47.77
CA ALA A 92 -6.40 17.80 -47.91
C ALA A 92 -6.00 19.27 -48.09
N GLY A 93 -6.37 19.86 -49.23
CA GLY A 93 -5.78 21.13 -49.67
C GLY A 93 -4.25 21.05 -49.77
N ASP A 94 -3.57 22.06 -49.23
CA ASP A 94 -2.11 22.15 -49.23
C ASP A 94 -1.43 21.39 -48.08
N LEU A 95 -2.20 20.86 -47.13
CA LEU A 95 -1.68 20.12 -46.00
C LEU A 95 -1.64 18.61 -46.28
N SER A 96 -0.59 17.95 -45.79
CA SER A 96 -0.48 16.51 -45.82
C SER A 96 0.03 15.94 -44.50
N ARG A 97 -0.34 14.69 -44.20
CA ARG A 97 0.13 13.93 -43.04
C ARG A 97 0.46 12.51 -43.46
N THR A 98 1.52 11.93 -42.91
CA THR A 98 1.93 10.55 -43.19
C THR A 98 1.83 9.65 -41.97
N ARG A 99 1.62 8.35 -42.21
CA ARG A 99 1.58 7.28 -41.20
C ARG A 99 2.27 6.03 -41.75
N GLY A 100 2.97 5.31 -40.87
CA GLY A 100 3.66 4.07 -41.25
C GLY A 100 2.68 2.89 -41.38
N VAL A 101 2.91 2.04 -42.38
CA VAL A 101 2.32 0.71 -42.48
C VAL A 101 3.44 -0.30 -42.65
N THR A 102 3.44 -1.35 -41.84
CA THR A 102 4.38 -2.46 -41.96
C THR A 102 3.61 -3.71 -42.37
N VAL A 103 3.98 -4.32 -43.49
CA VAL A 103 3.50 -5.64 -43.87
C VAL A 103 4.52 -6.67 -43.43
N SER A 104 4.09 -7.60 -42.58
CA SER A 104 4.94 -8.64 -41.97
C SER A 104 4.42 -10.02 -42.33
N THR A 105 5.31 -10.94 -42.70
CA THR A 105 4.99 -12.37 -42.87
C THR A 105 5.15 -13.16 -41.58
N THR A 106 5.70 -12.54 -40.53
CA THR A 106 5.71 -13.11 -39.18
C THR A 106 4.31 -12.91 -38.59
N PRO A 107 3.59 -13.99 -38.22
CA PRO A 107 2.30 -13.88 -37.54
C PRO A 107 2.45 -13.07 -36.27
N ASN A 108 1.35 -12.43 -35.85
CA ASN A 108 1.32 -11.78 -34.54
C ASN A 108 1.49 -12.83 -33.44
N ASN A 109 1.74 -12.37 -32.22
CA ASN A 109 1.71 -13.25 -31.05
C ASN A 109 1.20 -12.37 -29.93
N LEU A 110 0.08 -12.76 -29.35
CA LEU A 110 -0.32 -12.38 -28.01
C LEU A 110 0.19 -13.45 -27.07
N TRP A 111 0.29 -13.09 -25.80
CA TRP A 111 0.49 -14.07 -24.75
C TRP A 111 0.09 -13.44 -23.43
N LEU A 112 -0.26 -14.29 -22.48
CA LEU A 112 -0.46 -13.89 -21.11
C LEU A 112 0.79 -14.22 -20.32
N ALA A 113 1.70 -13.25 -20.20
CA ALA A 113 2.98 -13.44 -19.50
C ALA A 113 2.76 -13.97 -18.08
N ARG A 114 1.68 -13.52 -17.43
CA ARG A 114 1.24 -14.03 -16.13
C ARG A 114 -0.18 -13.64 -15.75
N ALA A 115 -0.83 -14.50 -14.95
CA ALA A 115 -1.92 -14.16 -14.05
C ALA A 115 -1.53 -14.50 -12.60
N ASP A 116 -1.65 -13.56 -11.67
CA ASP A 116 -1.42 -13.79 -10.25
C ASP A 116 -2.47 -13.11 -9.35
N LEU A 117 -2.41 -13.41 -8.05
CA LEU A 117 -3.28 -12.83 -7.05
C LEU A 117 -2.57 -11.75 -6.25
N ILE A 118 -3.28 -10.67 -5.95
CA ILE A 118 -2.77 -9.58 -5.13
C ILE A 118 -3.85 -9.04 -4.18
N GLN A 119 -3.40 -8.73 -2.96
CA GLN A 119 -4.21 -8.13 -1.90
C GLN A 119 -3.65 -6.79 -1.43
N VAL A 120 -2.32 -6.69 -1.31
CA VAL A 120 -1.61 -5.47 -0.87
C VAL A 120 -0.31 -5.28 -1.62
N ALA A 121 0.57 -6.29 -1.59
CA ALA A 121 1.95 -6.20 -2.06
C ALA A 121 2.50 -7.54 -2.58
N GLN A 122 1.61 -8.50 -2.90
CA GLN A 122 2.00 -9.83 -3.35
C GLN A 122 2.80 -9.80 -4.65
N THR A 123 3.80 -10.68 -4.71
CA THR A 123 4.75 -10.80 -5.80
C THR A 123 4.49 -12.05 -6.63
N ALA A 124 5.14 -12.07 -7.79
CA ALA A 124 5.17 -13.21 -8.69
C ALA A 124 5.81 -14.48 -8.05
N SER A 125 6.77 -14.34 -7.15
CA SER A 125 7.44 -15.48 -6.53
C SER A 125 6.64 -16.17 -5.41
N ALA A 126 5.46 -15.64 -5.06
CA ALA A 126 4.66 -16.08 -3.90
C ALA A 126 5.37 -15.94 -2.54
N ASP A 127 6.48 -15.19 -2.47
CA ASP A 127 7.25 -14.94 -1.24
C ASP A 127 6.45 -14.15 -0.19
N VAL A 128 5.43 -13.41 -0.64
CA VAL A 128 4.49 -12.69 0.22
C VAL A 128 3.17 -13.46 0.20
N PRO A 129 2.81 -14.18 1.29
CA PRO A 129 1.62 -15.02 1.29
C PRO A 129 0.31 -14.22 1.20
N LEU A 130 -0.75 -14.90 0.75
CA LEU A 130 -2.11 -14.38 0.76
C LEU A 130 -2.77 -14.62 2.13
N VAL A 131 -3.64 -13.70 2.55
CA VAL A 131 -4.39 -13.77 3.80
C VAL A 131 -5.84 -14.10 3.54
N ARG A 132 -6.39 -15.06 4.31
CA ARG A 132 -7.79 -15.46 4.17
C ARG A 132 -8.72 -14.29 4.46
N GLY A 133 -9.76 -14.12 3.65
CA GLY A 133 -10.81 -13.11 3.85
C GLY A 133 -10.41 -11.68 3.46
N LYS A 134 -9.17 -11.44 3.07
CA LYS A 134 -8.72 -10.13 2.60
C LYS A 134 -9.16 -9.91 1.14
N PRO A 135 -9.67 -8.71 0.79
CA PRO A 135 -10.02 -8.39 -0.60
C PRO A 135 -8.86 -8.70 -1.55
N THR A 136 -9.17 -9.39 -2.64
CA THR A 136 -8.17 -9.95 -3.56
C THR A 136 -8.57 -9.59 -4.99
N ALA A 137 -7.59 -9.28 -5.82
CA ALA A 137 -7.74 -9.13 -7.26
C ALA A 137 -6.85 -10.14 -7.99
N VAL A 138 -7.27 -10.50 -9.20
CA VAL A 138 -6.39 -11.11 -10.19
C VAL A 138 -5.67 -10.00 -10.92
N ARG A 139 -4.36 -10.12 -11.08
CA ARG A 139 -3.53 -9.21 -11.87
C ARG A 139 -3.01 -9.95 -13.10
N LEU A 140 -3.24 -9.35 -14.26
CA LEU A 140 -3.00 -9.94 -15.58
C LEU A 140 -1.94 -9.14 -16.34
N PHE A 141 -1.03 -9.83 -17.01
CA PHE A 141 0.06 -9.21 -17.78
C PHE A 141 0.00 -9.65 -19.25
N PRO A 142 -0.99 -9.15 -20.04
CA PRO A 142 -1.07 -9.43 -21.46
C PRO A 142 0.04 -8.69 -22.20
N GLN A 143 0.60 -9.31 -23.23
CA GLN A 143 1.65 -8.73 -24.07
C GLN A 143 1.46 -9.16 -25.51
N ALA A 144 2.11 -8.43 -26.43
CA ALA A 144 2.05 -8.69 -27.85
C ALA A 144 3.41 -8.50 -28.53
N SER A 145 3.59 -9.14 -29.69
CA SER A 145 4.79 -8.99 -30.52
C SER A 145 4.74 -7.75 -31.41
N SER A 146 3.56 -7.14 -31.58
CA SER A 146 3.32 -5.96 -32.43
C SER A 146 2.30 -5.00 -31.81
N LEU A 147 2.35 -3.73 -32.23
CA LEU A 147 1.44 -2.69 -31.73
C LEU A 147 0.05 -2.83 -32.36
N GLY A 148 -1.00 -2.50 -31.60
CA GLY A 148 -2.35 -2.28 -32.14
C GLY A 148 -3.47 -3.05 -31.43
N PHE A 149 -3.13 -4.00 -30.56
CA PHE A 149 -4.13 -4.79 -29.85
C PHE A 149 -4.75 -4.00 -28.69
N THR A 150 -6.07 -3.90 -28.72
CA THR A 150 -6.91 -3.33 -27.67
C THR A 150 -8.27 -4.01 -27.72
N ASN A 151 -9.00 -3.98 -26.61
CA ASN A 151 -10.28 -4.67 -26.47
C ASN A 151 -10.20 -6.19 -26.76
N VAL A 152 -9.04 -6.80 -26.52
CA VAL A 152 -8.89 -8.26 -26.67
C VAL A 152 -9.54 -8.91 -25.44
N PRO A 153 -10.45 -9.89 -25.60
CA PRO A 153 -11.04 -10.57 -24.47
C PRO A 153 -10.00 -11.37 -23.68
N ILE A 154 -10.06 -11.29 -22.36
CA ILE A 154 -9.28 -12.11 -21.44
C ILE A 154 -10.25 -12.80 -20.49
N GLU A 155 -10.33 -14.11 -20.58
CA GLU A 155 -11.12 -14.95 -19.68
C GLU A 155 -10.28 -15.32 -18.45
N VAL A 156 -10.85 -15.17 -17.26
CA VAL A 156 -10.27 -15.59 -15.98
C VAL A 156 -11.20 -16.60 -15.33
N THR A 157 -10.66 -17.72 -14.88
CA THR A 157 -11.39 -18.76 -14.17
C THR A 157 -10.70 -19.13 -12.86
N LEU A 158 -11.51 -19.33 -11.82
CA LEU A 158 -11.10 -20.01 -10.59
C LEU A 158 -11.91 -21.29 -10.49
N SER A 159 -11.23 -22.41 -10.34
CA SER A 159 -11.85 -23.73 -10.21
C SER A 159 -11.30 -24.46 -9.00
N ARG A 160 -12.06 -25.39 -8.45
CA ARG A 160 -11.58 -26.33 -7.43
C ARG A 160 -12.17 -27.69 -7.74
N PHE A 161 -11.31 -28.67 -8.03
CA PHE A 161 -11.74 -29.93 -8.63
C PHE A 161 -12.56 -29.63 -9.90
N ASP A 162 -13.73 -30.25 -10.03
CA ASP A 162 -14.62 -30.06 -11.19
C ASP A 162 -15.57 -28.84 -11.03
N ALA A 163 -15.51 -28.13 -9.90
CA ALA A 163 -16.38 -26.99 -9.64
C ALA A 163 -15.73 -25.68 -10.10
N GLN A 164 -16.41 -24.95 -10.98
CA GLN A 164 -16.06 -23.57 -11.31
C GLN A 164 -16.56 -22.64 -10.20
N LEU A 165 -15.64 -22.02 -9.47
CA LEU A 165 -15.94 -21.06 -8.41
C LEU A 165 -16.22 -19.67 -8.95
N PHE A 166 -15.51 -19.28 -10.01
CA PHE A 166 -15.62 -17.98 -10.64
C PHE A 166 -15.20 -18.05 -12.11
N ARG A 167 -15.88 -17.28 -12.96
CA ARG A 167 -15.48 -16.99 -14.34
C ARG A 167 -15.87 -15.57 -14.68
N ALA A 168 -14.97 -14.85 -15.33
CA ALA A 168 -15.26 -13.54 -15.90
C ALA A 168 -14.43 -13.33 -17.17
N THR A 169 -14.98 -12.57 -18.10
CA THR A 169 -14.27 -12.11 -19.29
C THR A 169 -14.17 -10.59 -19.23
N ILE A 170 -12.97 -10.06 -19.35
CA ILE A 170 -12.70 -8.62 -19.44
C ILE A 170 -12.13 -8.27 -20.80
N LEU A 171 -12.25 -7.01 -21.21
CA LEU A 171 -11.60 -6.51 -22.41
C LEU A 171 -10.30 -5.81 -22.04
N SER A 172 -9.22 -6.12 -22.75
CA SER A 172 -7.92 -5.49 -22.53
C SER A 172 -7.97 -3.99 -22.88
N GLY A 173 -7.17 -3.19 -22.18
CA GLY A 173 -6.71 -1.92 -22.73
C GLY A 173 -5.70 -2.14 -23.87
N PRO A 174 -4.96 -1.09 -24.27
CA PRO A 174 -3.81 -1.24 -25.16
C PRO A 174 -2.81 -2.26 -24.60
N ILE A 175 -2.53 -3.31 -25.37
CA ILE A 175 -1.60 -4.37 -24.96
C ILE A 175 -0.16 -3.89 -25.23
N PRO A 176 0.74 -3.91 -24.22
CA PRO A 176 2.13 -3.55 -24.40
C PRO A 176 2.87 -4.49 -25.36
N VAL A 177 3.75 -3.91 -26.17
CA VAL A 177 4.66 -4.70 -27.02
C VAL A 177 5.89 -5.12 -26.23
N ALA A 178 6.24 -6.39 -26.33
CA ALA A 178 7.42 -6.96 -25.73
C ALA A 178 8.11 -7.95 -26.67
N THR A 179 9.37 -8.25 -26.41
CA THR A 179 10.14 -9.25 -27.17
C THR A 179 10.08 -10.65 -26.54
N GLY A 180 9.32 -10.80 -25.45
CA GLY A 180 9.08 -12.04 -24.72
C GLY A 180 8.36 -11.77 -23.39
N PRO A 181 8.03 -12.81 -22.60
CA PRO A 181 7.29 -12.67 -21.34
C PRO A 181 8.01 -11.75 -20.35
N GLN A 182 7.37 -10.65 -19.97
CA GLN A 182 7.84 -9.76 -18.91
C GLN A 182 6.74 -9.52 -17.89
N VAL A 183 7.06 -9.70 -16.61
CA VAL A 183 6.18 -9.32 -15.50
C VAL A 183 6.66 -7.96 -14.97
N GLY A 184 6.21 -6.90 -15.64
CA GLY A 184 6.52 -5.50 -15.30
C GLY A 184 5.44 -4.56 -15.84
N GLY A 185 5.21 -3.43 -15.18
CA GLY A 185 4.12 -2.50 -15.50
C GLY A 185 2.94 -2.58 -14.51
N GLU A 186 1.81 -1.96 -14.85
CA GLU A 186 0.63 -1.93 -13.96
C GLU A 186 -0.11 -3.27 -13.94
N GLY A 187 -0.13 -3.97 -15.07
CA GLY A 187 -1.03 -5.09 -15.28
C GLY A 187 -2.50 -4.63 -15.31
N ILE A 188 -3.39 -5.57 -15.62
CA ILE A 188 -4.84 -5.35 -15.55
C ILE A 188 -5.34 -5.98 -14.26
N PHE A 189 -6.05 -5.21 -13.44
CA PHE A 189 -6.65 -5.71 -12.20
C PHE A 189 -8.09 -6.10 -12.41
N LEU A 190 -8.44 -7.33 -12.02
CA LEU A 190 -9.79 -7.83 -11.94
C LEU A 190 -10.11 -8.12 -10.45
N PRO A 191 -10.84 -7.23 -9.76
CA PRO A 191 -11.27 -7.47 -8.39
C PRO A 191 -12.15 -8.73 -8.31
N LEU A 192 -11.87 -9.61 -7.36
CA LEU A 192 -12.69 -10.78 -7.11
C LEU A 192 -13.87 -10.44 -6.19
N PRO A 193 -15.02 -11.13 -6.33
CA PRO A 193 -16.16 -10.94 -5.44
C PRO A 193 -15.79 -11.19 -3.98
N PRO A 194 -16.29 -10.37 -3.03
CA PRO A 194 -16.07 -10.62 -1.61
C PRO A 194 -16.70 -11.96 -1.19
N GLY A 195 -16.06 -12.65 -0.25
CA GLY A 195 -16.53 -13.94 0.27
C GLY A 195 -16.21 -15.16 -0.60
N LEU A 196 -15.59 -14.98 -1.77
CA LEU A 196 -15.12 -16.10 -2.58
C LEU A 196 -14.05 -16.90 -1.82
N ASN A 197 -14.28 -18.19 -1.63
CA ASN A 197 -13.32 -19.06 -0.94
C ASN A 197 -12.22 -19.49 -1.90
N LEU A 198 -11.05 -18.86 -1.80
CA LEU A 198 -9.91 -19.13 -2.68
C LEU A 198 -9.05 -20.34 -2.26
N GLU A 199 -9.22 -20.88 -1.05
CA GLU A 199 -8.34 -21.96 -0.56
C GLU A 199 -8.36 -23.17 -1.50
N GLY A 200 -7.20 -23.65 -1.93
CA GLY A 200 -7.05 -24.76 -2.85
C GLY A 200 -7.69 -24.55 -4.23
N ALA A 201 -8.15 -23.33 -4.54
CA ALA A 201 -8.62 -23.01 -5.89
C ALA A 201 -7.44 -22.90 -6.85
N LEU A 202 -7.71 -23.12 -8.13
CA LEU A 202 -6.77 -23.08 -9.24
C LEU A 202 -7.12 -21.86 -10.10
N LEU A 203 -6.18 -20.93 -10.23
CA LEU A 203 -6.30 -19.78 -11.10
C LEU A 203 -5.83 -20.15 -12.51
N ARG A 204 -6.68 -19.87 -13.51
CA ARG A 204 -6.32 -19.88 -14.92
C ARG A 204 -6.82 -18.62 -15.59
N ALA A 205 -6.06 -18.13 -16.54
CA ALA A 205 -6.50 -17.07 -17.43
C ALA A 205 -6.09 -17.37 -18.87
N ARG A 206 -6.88 -16.89 -19.83
CA ARG A 206 -6.65 -17.04 -21.26
C ARG A 206 -6.95 -15.73 -21.97
N ILE A 207 -5.99 -15.21 -22.73
CA ILE A 207 -6.24 -14.12 -23.69
C ILE A 207 -6.72 -14.71 -25.02
N ASP A 208 -7.56 -13.95 -25.73
CA ASP A 208 -8.21 -14.37 -26.98
C ASP A 208 -8.88 -15.76 -26.89
N PRO A 209 -9.84 -15.95 -25.97
CA PRO A 209 -10.46 -17.25 -25.75
C PRO A 209 -11.24 -17.80 -26.95
N ASP A 210 -11.66 -16.91 -27.86
CA ASP A 210 -12.43 -17.24 -29.06
C ASP A 210 -11.53 -17.50 -30.29
N ASP A 211 -10.20 -17.39 -30.14
CA ASP A 211 -9.22 -17.72 -31.20
C ASP A 211 -9.45 -16.86 -32.47
N LEU A 212 -9.69 -15.56 -32.27
CA LEU A 212 -10.09 -14.65 -33.35
C LEU A 212 -8.90 -13.92 -33.99
N ILE A 213 -7.76 -13.88 -33.30
CA ILE A 213 -6.52 -13.27 -33.76
C ILE A 213 -5.62 -14.39 -34.26
N ASP A 214 -5.07 -14.24 -35.47
CA ASP A 214 -4.12 -15.23 -36.00
C ASP A 214 -2.74 -15.03 -35.36
N GLU A 215 -2.32 -16.02 -34.59
CA GLU A 215 -1.10 -15.96 -33.77
C GLU A 215 -0.07 -17.03 -34.15
N ARG A 216 1.19 -16.79 -33.79
CA ARG A 216 2.28 -17.75 -34.02
C ARG A 216 2.24 -18.90 -33.02
N ASP A 217 1.74 -18.64 -31.81
CA ASP A 217 1.66 -19.59 -30.71
C ASP A 217 0.37 -19.32 -29.91
N GLU A 218 -0.46 -20.35 -29.75
CA GLU A 218 -1.70 -20.28 -28.97
C GLU A 218 -1.53 -20.82 -27.54
N TRP A 219 -0.38 -21.43 -27.24
CA TRP A 219 -0.15 -22.08 -25.94
C TRP A 219 0.24 -21.07 -24.86
N ASP A 220 0.89 -19.98 -25.25
CA ASP A 220 1.28 -18.87 -24.38
C ASP A 220 0.15 -17.84 -24.17
N ASN A 221 -1.00 -18.02 -24.84
CA ASN A 221 -2.25 -17.33 -24.51
C ASN A 221 -2.80 -17.70 -23.12
N TYR A 222 -2.30 -18.77 -22.51
CA TYR A 222 -2.71 -19.24 -21.18
C TYR A 222 -1.73 -18.80 -20.08
N SER A 223 -2.28 -18.51 -18.90
CA SER A 223 -1.51 -18.43 -17.66
C SER A 223 -2.15 -19.26 -16.54
N PRO A 224 -1.44 -20.24 -15.96
CA PRO A 224 -0.13 -20.77 -16.41
C PRO A 224 -0.16 -21.26 -17.86
N THR A 225 1.00 -21.36 -18.50
CA THR A 225 1.11 -21.73 -19.93
C THR A 225 0.39 -23.05 -20.18
N ALA A 226 -0.20 -23.24 -21.37
CA ALA A 226 -0.97 -24.44 -21.64
C ALA A 226 -0.11 -25.70 -21.44
N GLY A 227 -0.68 -26.69 -20.75
CA GLY A 227 0.05 -27.89 -20.30
C GLY A 227 0.66 -27.79 -18.89
N GLU A 228 0.81 -26.58 -18.34
CA GLU A 228 1.20 -26.39 -16.94
C GLU A 228 0.01 -26.56 -15.99
N LEU A 229 0.27 -27.18 -14.85
CA LEU A 229 -0.71 -27.32 -13.78
C LEU A 229 -0.62 -26.09 -12.87
N PRO A 230 -1.72 -25.34 -12.66
CA PRO A 230 -1.75 -24.27 -11.69
C PRO A 230 -1.55 -24.83 -10.29
N GLU A 231 -0.83 -24.10 -9.46
CA GLU A 231 -0.66 -24.45 -8.06
C GLU A 231 -1.95 -24.11 -7.27
N PRO A 232 -2.36 -24.96 -6.32
CA PRO A 232 -3.44 -24.64 -5.41
C PRO A 232 -3.14 -23.38 -4.61
N ILE A 233 -4.08 -22.43 -4.59
CA ILE A 233 -3.96 -21.21 -3.81
C ILE A 233 -3.95 -21.55 -2.31
N VAL A 234 -2.89 -21.15 -1.61
CA VAL A 234 -2.75 -21.32 -0.16
C VAL A 234 -2.99 -19.99 0.54
N LEU A 235 -3.87 -19.98 1.52
CA LEU A 235 -4.12 -18.79 2.35
C LEU A 235 -3.49 -18.96 3.74
N ARG A 236 -3.17 -17.83 4.36
CA ARG A 236 -2.80 -17.75 5.78
C ARG A 236 -3.99 -17.24 6.57
N ASP A 237 -4.30 -17.96 7.64
CA ASP A 237 -5.26 -17.51 8.64
C ASP A 237 -4.57 -16.58 9.62
N VAL A 238 -5.08 -15.35 9.70
CA VAL A 238 -4.56 -14.31 10.59
C VAL A 238 -5.73 -13.72 11.34
N GLY A 239 -5.63 -13.70 12.67
CA GLY A 239 -6.68 -13.15 13.52
C GLY A 239 -6.85 -11.64 13.37
N ALA A 240 -7.88 -11.10 14.03
CA ALA A 240 -8.13 -9.66 14.07
C ALA A 240 -7.34 -9.00 15.20
N PRO A 241 -6.55 -7.95 14.92
CA PRO A 241 -6.03 -7.06 15.95
C PRO A 241 -7.18 -6.45 16.75
N ARG A 242 -7.16 -6.67 18.07
CA ARG A 242 -8.09 -6.07 19.03
C ARG A 242 -7.43 -4.86 19.67
N ILE A 243 -7.86 -3.67 19.29
CA ILE A 243 -7.25 -2.41 19.70
C ILE A 243 -8.28 -1.60 20.50
N ARG A 244 -7.89 -1.13 21.68
CA ARG A 244 -8.72 -0.22 22.48
C ARG A 244 -8.09 1.15 22.50
N LEU A 245 -8.85 2.15 22.07
CA LEU A 245 -8.44 3.54 22.09
C LEU A 245 -8.72 4.14 23.48
N VAL A 246 -7.82 5.00 23.95
CA VAL A 246 -8.00 5.76 25.17
C VAL A 246 -7.50 7.18 24.94
N GLY A 247 -8.28 8.20 25.32
CA GLY A 247 -7.80 9.58 25.26
C GLY A 247 -6.70 9.80 26.29
N ILE A 248 -5.61 10.47 25.92
CA ILE A 248 -4.53 10.84 26.84
C ILE A 248 -4.11 12.30 26.62
N ALA A 249 -3.80 13.00 27.71
CA ALA A 249 -3.30 14.38 27.68
C ALA A 249 -2.12 14.59 28.64
N PRO A 250 -1.26 15.58 28.38
CA PRO A 250 -0.19 15.97 29.31
C PRO A 250 -0.77 16.49 30.64
N ALA A 251 0.10 16.63 31.65
CA ALA A 251 -0.27 17.22 32.93
C ALA A 251 -0.95 18.59 32.75
N GLY A 252 -2.10 18.76 33.42
CA GLY A 252 -2.93 19.97 33.31
C GLY A 252 -3.78 20.07 32.04
N GLY A 253 -3.66 19.11 31.12
CA GLY A 253 -4.49 19.00 29.92
C GLY A 253 -5.75 18.17 30.12
N THR A 254 -6.68 18.27 29.17
CA THR A 254 -7.90 17.46 29.12
C THR A 254 -7.74 16.38 28.06
N PRO A 255 -7.89 15.08 28.41
CA PRO A 255 -7.83 13.99 27.44
C PRO A 255 -8.92 14.14 26.38
N PRO A 256 -8.64 13.90 25.09
CA PRO A 256 -9.65 14.00 24.05
C PRO A 256 -10.74 12.96 24.25
N THR A 257 -11.99 13.35 24.03
CA THR A 257 -13.11 12.41 23.93
C THR A 257 -13.10 11.79 22.54
N ILE A 258 -13.19 10.46 22.47
CA ILE A 258 -13.17 9.71 21.22
C ILE A 258 -14.59 9.27 20.92
N ASP A 259 -15.12 9.66 19.76
CA ASP A 259 -16.43 9.21 19.29
C ASP A 259 -16.32 7.75 18.79
N PRO A 260 -17.05 6.79 19.39
CA PRO A 260 -17.09 5.41 18.91
C PRO A 260 -17.56 5.28 17.46
N GLY A 261 -18.37 6.22 16.94
CA GLY A 261 -18.80 6.22 15.53
C GLY A 261 -17.68 6.54 14.53
N SER A 262 -16.57 7.12 14.99
CA SER A 262 -15.44 7.54 14.15
C SER A 262 -14.35 6.48 13.97
N VAL A 263 -14.37 5.41 14.77
CA VAL A 263 -13.26 4.43 14.86
C VAL A 263 -13.09 3.59 13.59
N ASP A 264 -14.17 3.35 12.83
CA ASP A 264 -14.10 2.62 11.57
C ASP A 264 -13.29 3.37 10.51
N GLY A 265 -13.37 4.71 10.51
CA GLY A 265 -12.57 5.57 9.65
C GLY A 265 -11.09 5.47 10.01
N LEU A 266 -10.76 5.55 11.30
CA LEU A 266 -9.38 5.39 11.80
C LEU A 266 -8.79 4.03 11.44
N ALA A 267 -9.56 2.95 11.61
CA ALA A 267 -9.12 1.59 11.30
C ALA A 267 -9.12 1.27 9.80
N GLY A 268 -9.70 2.13 8.96
CA GLY A 268 -9.92 1.86 7.54
C GLY A 268 -8.63 1.60 6.77
N PHE A 269 -7.63 2.46 6.95
CA PHE A 269 -6.34 2.29 6.29
C PHE A 269 -5.59 1.06 6.81
N MET A 270 -5.55 0.85 8.13
CA MET A 270 -4.95 -0.35 8.74
C MET A 270 -5.56 -1.64 8.19
N ARG A 271 -6.90 -1.76 8.15
CA ARG A 271 -7.60 -2.92 7.56
C ARG A 271 -7.20 -3.17 6.11
N THR A 272 -6.88 -2.10 5.38
CA THR A 272 -6.48 -2.18 3.97
C THR A 272 -5.08 -2.75 3.83
N VAL A 273 -4.10 -2.25 4.59
CA VAL A 273 -2.68 -2.57 4.36
C VAL A 273 -2.13 -3.70 5.22
N TYR A 274 -2.71 -3.97 6.39
CA TYR A 274 -2.22 -5.04 7.27
C TYR A 274 -2.57 -6.44 6.75
N PRO A 275 -1.79 -7.47 7.11
CA PRO A 275 -2.04 -8.87 6.74
C PRO A 275 -3.18 -9.50 7.56
N THR A 276 -4.33 -8.83 7.63
CA THR A 276 -5.55 -9.34 8.28
C THR A 276 -6.79 -8.95 7.47
N ALA A 277 -7.87 -9.72 7.63
CA ALA A 277 -9.16 -9.44 7.04
C ALA A 277 -9.98 -8.40 7.83
N SER A 278 -9.69 -8.25 9.13
CA SER A 278 -10.48 -7.37 10.00
C SER A 278 -9.64 -6.80 11.14
N VAL A 279 -10.07 -5.66 11.68
CA VAL A 279 -9.49 -5.02 12.85
C VAL A 279 -10.64 -4.64 13.76
N GLU A 280 -10.56 -5.02 15.04
CA GLU A 280 -11.55 -4.70 16.04
C GLU A 280 -11.07 -3.50 16.85
N VAL A 281 -11.83 -2.39 16.79
CA VAL A 281 -11.51 -1.18 17.55
C VAL A 281 -12.62 -0.88 18.57
N THR A 282 -12.23 -0.66 19.81
CA THR A 282 -13.13 -0.24 20.91
C THR A 282 -12.62 1.03 21.56
N VAL A 283 -13.47 1.75 22.29
CA VAL A 283 -13.09 2.98 23.00
C VAL A 283 -13.22 2.78 24.51
N ARG A 284 -12.20 3.20 25.25
CA ARG A 284 -12.25 3.37 26.70
C ARG A 284 -12.84 4.76 27.01
N PRO A 285 -13.98 4.86 27.73
CA PRO A 285 -14.62 6.16 27.98
C PRO A 285 -13.79 7.12 28.84
N ALA A 286 -13.13 6.59 29.87
CA ALA A 286 -12.28 7.39 30.75
C ALA A 286 -10.91 7.64 30.09
N GLY A 287 -10.48 8.90 30.06
CA GLY A 287 -9.15 9.29 29.58
C GLY A 287 -8.06 9.12 30.64
N ILE A 288 -6.82 9.36 30.23
CA ILE A 288 -5.62 9.37 31.08
C ILE A 288 -5.06 10.79 31.10
N VAL A 289 -4.83 11.35 32.29
CA VAL A 289 -4.03 12.57 32.43
C VAL A 289 -2.64 12.14 32.85
N SER A 290 -1.64 12.43 32.01
CA SER A 290 -0.26 12.10 32.29
C SER A 290 0.25 12.88 33.49
N ALA A 291 1.14 12.26 34.27
CA ALA A 291 1.71 12.91 35.44
C ALA A 291 2.66 14.08 35.10
N ARG A 292 3.12 14.17 33.86
CA ARG A 292 4.04 15.21 33.38
C ARG A 292 3.53 15.92 32.13
N ALA A 293 4.01 17.14 31.93
CA ALA A 293 3.90 17.82 30.64
C ALA A 293 4.79 17.11 29.60
N TRP A 294 4.46 17.22 28.32
CA TRP A 294 5.24 16.59 27.26
C TRP A 294 6.00 17.63 26.45
N THR A 295 7.31 17.58 26.55
CA THR A 295 8.21 18.48 25.80
C THR A 295 9.28 17.73 25.02
N THR A 296 9.64 16.53 25.47
CA THR A 296 10.66 15.67 24.90
C THR A 296 10.09 14.31 24.49
N ARG A 297 10.82 13.55 23.65
CA ARG A 297 10.43 12.15 23.35
C ARG A 297 10.41 11.26 24.59
N GLN A 298 11.27 11.54 25.58
CA GLN A 298 11.25 10.81 26.85
C GLN A 298 9.96 11.06 27.64
N ASP A 299 9.40 12.28 27.59
CA ASP A 299 8.10 12.56 28.22
C ASP A 299 6.98 11.78 27.55
N LEU A 300 7.00 11.70 26.22
CA LEU A 300 6.03 10.93 25.45
C LEU A 300 6.19 9.42 25.69
N ALA A 301 7.42 8.92 25.84
CA ALA A 301 7.68 7.53 26.21
C ALA A 301 7.19 7.20 27.63
N ALA A 302 7.29 8.14 28.57
CA ALA A 302 6.68 8.00 29.90
C ALA A 302 5.15 7.94 29.82
N ALA A 303 4.53 8.77 28.97
CA ALA A 303 3.08 8.72 28.74
C ALA A 303 2.66 7.38 28.09
N LEU A 304 3.46 6.85 27.16
CA LEU A 304 3.24 5.52 26.58
C LEU A 304 3.28 4.42 27.66
N ALA A 305 4.20 4.50 28.63
CA ALA A 305 4.22 3.59 29.78
C ALA A 305 2.96 3.71 30.66
N GLU A 306 2.38 4.91 30.81
CA GLU A 306 1.11 5.09 31.52
C GLU A 306 -0.09 4.49 30.74
N VAL A 307 -0.08 4.57 29.40
CA VAL A 307 -1.04 3.85 28.55
C VAL A 307 -0.95 2.34 28.76
N GLU A 308 0.27 1.79 28.84
CA GLU A 308 0.50 0.37 29.09
C GLU A 308 0.05 -0.06 30.49
N VAL A 309 0.34 0.73 31.53
CA VAL A 309 -0.19 0.48 32.87
C VAL A 309 -1.71 0.47 32.86
N GLN A 310 -2.37 1.41 32.15
CA GLN A 310 -3.82 1.42 32.04
C GLN A 310 -4.36 0.17 31.32
N ARG A 311 -3.67 -0.30 30.28
CA ARG A 311 -4.02 -1.54 29.57
C ARG A 311 -4.02 -2.75 30.51
N VAL A 312 -2.97 -2.88 31.32
CA VAL A 312 -2.84 -3.95 32.33
C VAL A 312 -3.92 -3.78 33.40
N ALA A 313 -4.15 -2.57 33.90
CA ALA A 313 -5.15 -2.30 34.92
C ALA A 313 -6.56 -2.73 34.47
N ASP A 314 -6.91 -2.44 33.22
CA ASP A 314 -8.20 -2.82 32.63
C ASP A 314 -8.31 -4.31 32.29
N GLY A 315 -7.26 -5.12 32.54
CA GLY A 315 -7.23 -6.54 32.22
C GLY A 315 -7.29 -6.82 30.71
N TRP A 316 -6.89 -5.86 29.88
CA TRP A 316 -7.06 -5.96 28.43
C TRP A 316 -5.90 -6.69 27.77
N ALA A 317 -6.13 -7.92 27.32
CA ALA A 317 -5.11 -8.73 26.66
C ALA A 317 -4.73 -8.27 25.23
N GLY A 318 -5.54 -7.40 24.61
CA GLY A 318 -5.29 -6.85 23.28
C GLY A 318 -4.29 -5.70 23.29
N HIS A 319 -4.40 -4.80 22.31
CA HIS A 319 -3.55 -3.62 22.16
C HIS A 319 -4.26 -2.36 22.66
N TYR A 320 -3.51 -1.39 23.17
CA TYR A 320 -3.96 -0.03 23.48
C TYR A 320 -3.36 0.98 22.51
N TYR A 321 -4.13 2.01 22.21
CA TYR A 321 -3.66 3.19 21.50
C TYR A 321 -4.10 4.44 22.26
N GLY A 322 -3.14 5.18 22.81
CA GLY A 322 -3.35 6.46 23.47
C GLY A 322 -3.55 7.56 22.43
N VAL A 323 -4.74 8.14 22.35
CA VAL A 323 -5.05 9.24 21.43
C VAL A 323 -4.77 10.58 22.13
N HIS A 324 -3.89 11.41 21.58
CA HIS A 324 -3.65 12.77 22.06
C HIS A 324 -3.91 13.85 21.01
N ALA A 325 -4.04 15.10 21.47
CA ALA A 325 -4.32 16.27 20.63
C ALA A 325 -3.13 17.25 20.49
N GLN A 326 -1.96 16.92 21.07
CA GLN A 326 -0.81 17.83 21.14
C GLN A 326 -0.06 18.05 19.80
N GLY A 327 -0.45 17.36 18.72
CA GLY A 327 0.29 17.41 17.45
C GLY A 327 1.57 16.59 17.54
N THR A 328 2.73 17.22 17.39
CA THR A 328 4.04 16.56 17.53
C THR A 328 4.74 16.97 18.83
N VAL A 329 5.43 16.02 19.48
CA VAL A 329 6.31 16.28 20.63
C VAL A 329 7.73 15.97 20.18
N ASP A 330 8.63 16.95 20.22
CA ASP A 330 10.04 16.77 19.80
C ASP A 330 10.20 16.11 18.41
N GLY A 331 9.37 16.58 17.47
CA GLY A 331 9.35 16.15 16.07
C GLY A 331 8.60 14.84 15.78
N VAL A 332 8.14 14.10 16.79
CA VAL A 332 7.39 12.84 16.59
C VAL A 332 5.91 13.03 16.85
N ALA A 333 5.07 12.40 16.01
CA ALA A 333 3.62 12.45 16.17
C ALA A 333 3.11 11.38 17.15
N GLY A 334 3.80 10.26 17.25
CA GLY A 334 3.45 9.15 18.12
C GLY A 334 4.68 8.37 18.55
N LEU A 335 4.46 7.35 19.36
CA LEU A 335 5.45 6.33 19.70
C LEU A 335 4.74 4.98 19.82
N GLY A 336 5.43 3.92 19.40
CA GLY A 336 5.00 2.53 19.60
C GLY A 336 6.07 1.72 20.33
N TYR A 337 5.66 0.64 20.98
CA TYR A 337 6.65 -0.36 21.40
C TYR A 337 7.14 -1.15 20.18
N ALA A 338 8.46 -1.32 20.03
CA ALA A 338 9.08 -2.00 18.88
C ALA A 338 8.66 -3.48 18.73
N SER A 339 8.07 -4.03 19.79
CA SER A 339 7.28 -5.26 19.81
C SER A 339 6.53 -5.25 21.13
N GLY A 340 5.20 -5.15 21.13
CA GLY A 340 4.48 -4.81 22.35
C GLY A 340 2.97 -4.71 22.14
N ARG A 341 2.30 -3.98 23.03
CA ARG A 341 0.83 -3.88 23.04
C ARG A 341 0.30 -2.47 23.17
N SER A 342 1.17 -1.47 23.20
CA SER A 342 0.74 -0.09 23.42
C SER A 342 1.46 0.82 22.45
N ALA A 343 0.71 1.79 21.96
CA ALA A 343 1.18 2.89 21.14
C ALA A 343 0.45 4.16 21.59
N ILE A 344 0.99 5.32 21.23
CA ILE A 344 0.43 6.65 21.51
C ILE A 344 0.57 7.52 20.25
N GLY A 345 -0.42 8.34 19.94
CA GLY A 345 -0.37 9.24 18.79
C GLY A 345 -1.67 10.02 18.57
N PRO A 346 -1.78 10.83 17.50
CA PRO A 346 -2.99 11.56 17.15
C PRO A 346 -4.09 10.63 16.61
N PHE A 347 -5.32 11.14 16.57
CA PHE A 347 -6.42 10.49 15.85
C PHE A 347 -6.24 10.66 14.33
N ASN A 348 -5.32 9.89 13.75
CA ASN A 348 -4.97 9.89 12.33
C ASN A 348 -4.76 8.45 11.88
N ASP A 349 -5.38 8.03 10.77
CA ASP A 349 -5.41 6.64 10.31
C ASP A 349 -4.03 6.11 9.90
N VAL A 350 -3.21 6.93 9.26
CA VAL A 350 -1.85 6.59 8.85
C VAL A 350 -0.93 6.49 10.05
N VAL A 351 -0.93 7.47 10.95
CA VAL A 351 -0.10 7.44 12.17
C VAL A 351 -0.54 6.29 13.07
N PHE A 352 -1.84 6.08 13.23
CA PHE A 352 -2.39 4.93 13.95
C PHE A 352 -1.87 3.60 13.39
N ALA A 353 -1.89 3.42 12.06
CA ALA A 353 -1.35 2.23 11.42
C ALA A 353 0.19 2.13 11.50
N HIS A 354 0.90 3.26 11.55
CA HIS A 354 2.35 3.29 11.74
C HIS A 354 2.74 2.83 13.15
N GLU A 355 2.23 3.51 14.19
CA GLU A 355 2.64 3.25 15.57
C GLU A 355 2.20 1.86 16.06
N VAL A 356 1.01 1.43 15.65
CA VAL A 356 0.55 0.06 15.93
C VAL A 356 1.39 -0.97 15.15
N GLY A 357 2.01 -0.57 14.03
CA GLY A 357 2.88 -1.43 13.23
C GLY A 357 4.10 -1.89 14.03
N HIS A 358 4.65 -0.99 14.85
CA HIS A 358 5.73 -1.32 15.78
C HIS A 358 5.34 -2.41 16.77
N ASN A 359 4.11 -2.41 17.29
CA ASN A 359 3.65 -3.46 18.20
C ASN A 359 3.72 -4.86 17.57
N PHE A 360 3.64 -4.93 16.24
CA PHE A 360 3.80 -6.15 15.44
C PHE A 360 5.23 -6.37 14.91
N GLY A 361 6.23 -5.72 15.49
CA GLY A 361 7.64 -5.96 15.19
C GLY A 361 8.18 -5.18 13.99
N LEU A 362 7.42 -4.24 13.42
CA LEU A 362 7.92 -3.44 12.31
C LEU A 362 8.96 -2.42 12.78
N ARG A 363 9.99 -2.25 11.95
CA ARG A 363 11.02 -1.21 12.07
C ARG A 363 10.83 -0.19 10.94
N HIS A 364 11.48 0.96 11.06
CA HIS A 364 11.34 1.98 10.01
C HIS A 364 11.92 1.50 8.68
N ALA A 365 11.27 1.91 7.59
CA ALA A 365 11.91 1.90 6.29
C ALA A 365 13.02 2.97 6.26
N PRO A 366 14.14 2.74 5.56
CA PRO A 366 15.24 3.69 5.48
C PRO A 366 14.85 4.97 4.73
N GLY A 367 15.68 6.00 4.88
CA GLY A 367 15.50 7.27 4.18
C GLY A 367 14.89 8.38 5.03
N CYS A 368 15.08 9.63 4.60
CA CYS A 368 14.50 10.84 5.19
C CYS A 368 14.66 11.00 6.71
N GLY A 369 15.85 10.64 7.22
CA GLY A 369 16.18 10.78 8.64
C GLY A 369 15.63 9.68 9.54
N ALA A 370 15.05 8.61 8.97
CA ALA A 370 14.62 7.45 9.74
C ALA A 370 15.79 6.81 10.50
N THR A 371 15.59 6.58 11.79
CA THR A 371 16.50 5.85 12.68
C THR A 371 15.92 4.46 12.95
N GLU A 372 16.70 3.55 13.56
CA GLU A 372 16.22 2.20 13.91
C GLU A 372 15.63 1.44 12.70
N THR A 373 16.26 1.64 11.55
CA THR A 373 15.75 1.16 10.26
C THR A 373 16.00 -0.33 10.09
N ASN A 374 15.15 -0.96 9.28
CA ASN A 374 15.41 -2.30 8.81
C ASN A 374 16.59 -2.27 7.83
N ALA A 375 17.78 -2.70 8.27
CA ALA A 375 18.99 -2.72 7.44
C ALA A 375 18.87 -3.63 6.21
N ALA A 376 17.95 -4.60 6.21
CA ALA A 376 17.68 -5.48 5.08
C ALA A 376 16.58 -4.94 4.15
N TYR A 377 16.10 -3.71 4.36
CA TYR A 377 15.04 -3.14 3.55
C TYR A 377 15.53 -2.91 2.10
N PRO A 378 14.78 -3.34 1.06
CA PRO A 378 15.32 -3.42 -0.29
C PRO A 378 15.65 -2.08 -0.97
N THR A 379 14.93 -1.02 -0.61
CA THR A 379 15.04 0.29 -1.28
C THR A 379 15.60 1.34 -0.30
N PRO A 380 16.70 2.03 -0.64
CA PRO A 380 17.32 2.99 0.27
C PRO A 380 16.46 4.22 0.62
N GLY A 381 15.51 4.58 -0.25
CA GLY A 381 14.59 5.71 -0.05
C GLY A 381 13.30 5.34 0.69
N GLY A 382 13.15 4.08 1.12
CA GLY A 382 11.98 3.61 1.84
C GLY A 382 10.74 3.45 0.97
N GLU A 383 10.89 3.45 -0.36
CA GLU A 383 9.80 3.16 -1.28
C GLU A 383 9.36 1.68 -1.16
N ILE A 384 8.12 1.36 -1.50
CA ILE A 384 7.64 -0.03 -1.43
C ILE A 384 8.33 -0.96 -2.45
N GLY A 385 8.99 -0.41 -3.47
CA GLY A 385 9.84 -1.12 -4.43
C GLY A 385 9.08 -1.96 -5.46
N LEU A 386 7.91 -2.47 -5.10
CA LEU A 386 6.99 -3.21 -5.97
C LEU A 386 5.61 -2.57 -5.90
N ARG A 387 4.87 -2.62 -7.00
CA ARG A 387 3.52 -2.04 -7.05
C ARG A 387 2.57 -2.78 -6.10
N GLY A 388 1.79 -2.01 -5.37
CA GLY A 388 0.72 -2.51 -4.53
C GLY A 388 -0.65 -2.45 -5.19
N TYR A 389 -1.68 -2.82 -4.45
CA TYR A 389 -3.08 -2.79 -4.89
C TYR A 389 -4.00 -2.31 -3.78
N ASP A 390 -4.71 -1.20 -4.00
CA ASP A 390 -5.73 -0.71 -3.07
C ASP A 390 -7.12 -1.21 -3.48
N ALA A 391 -7.58 -2.25 -2.81
CA ALA A 391 -8.89 -2.85 -3.07
C ALA A 391 -10.08 -1.89 -2.79
N ARG A 392 -9.90 -0.80 -2.05
CA ARG A 392 -10.97 0.18 -1.79
C ARG A 392 -11.24 1.05 -3.01
N SER A 393 -10.18 1.42 -3.74
CA SER A 393 -10.26 2.23 -4.94
C SER A 393 -10.21 1.40 -6.22
N GLY A 394 -9.81 0.13 -6.13
CA GLY A 394 -9.55 -0.74 -7.27
C GLY A 394 -8.29 -0.35 -8.06
N ALA A 395 -7.42 0.49 -7.48
CA ALA A 395 -6.30 1.10 -8.18
C ALA A 395 -4.95 0.47 -7.80
N ALA A 396 -4.01 0.52 -8.75
CA ALA A 396 -2.62 0.18 -8.51
C ALA A 396 -1.96 1.25 -7.61
N VAL A 397 -1.11 0.79 -6.70
CA VAL A 397 -0.24 1.67 -5.91
C VAL A 397 1.15 1.66 -6.56
N PRO A 398 1.73 2.82 -6.92
CA PRO A 398 3.01 2.88 -7.62
C PRO A 398 4.13 2.35 -6.73
N ALA A 399 5.15 1.72 -7.34
CA ALA A 399 6.32 1.20 -6.64
C ALA A 399 7.13 2.29 -5.90
N THR A 400 6.94 3.57 -6.29
CA THR A 400 7.53 4.76 -5.66
C THR A 400 6.72 5.28 -4.47
N ALA A 401 5.59 4.65 -4.12
CA ALA A 401 4.90 4.97 -2.88
C ALA A 401 5.83 4.67 -1.69
N ILE A 402 5.71 5.47 -0.64
CA ILE A 402 6.55 5.35 0.55
C ILE A 402 5.95 4.29 1.46
N ASP A 403 6.81 3.46 2.04
CA ASP A 403 6.38 2.46 3.00
C ASP A 403 5.64 3.11 4.18
N LEU A 404 4.68 2.39 4.74
CA LEU A 404 3.95 2.78 5.94
C LEU A 404 4.92 3.22 7.05
N MET A 405 6.02 2.50 7.21
CA MET A 405 7.05 2.71 8.23
C MET A 405 8.15 3.69 7.79
N GLY A 406 7.99 4.43 6.68
CA GLY A 406 8.96 5.44 6.23
C GLY A 406 8.63 6.86 6.72
N TYR A 407 9.57 7.80 6.57
CA TYR A 407 9.32 9.23 6.81
C TYR A 407 9.33 10.09 5.56
N CYS A 408 9.73 9.51 4.43
CA CYS A 408 9.79 10.27 3.20
C CYS A 408 8.40 10.79 2.79
N PRO A 409 8.33 12.00 2.18
CA PRO A 409 7.09 12.53 1.65
C PRO A 409 6.54 11.65 0.53
N GLY A 410 5.25 11.35 0.56
CA GLY A 410 4.59 10.59 -0.50
C GLY A 410 3.36 9.83 0.00
N PRO A 411 2.62 9.18 -0.91
CA PRO A 411 1.52 8.31 -0.55
C PRO A 411 2.04 7.12 0.25
N ARG A 412 1.32 6.74 1.31
CA ARG A 412 1.73 5.65 2.21
C ARG A 412 1.13 4.33 1.81
N TRP A 413 1.93 3.27 1.86
CA TRP A 413 1.50 1.91 1.59
C TRP A 413 2.38 0.89 2.29
N LEU A 414 1.88 -0.30 2.64
CA LEU A 414 2.74 -1.32 3.25
C LEU A 414 3.49 -2.10 2.17
N SER A 415 4.82 -2.13 2.23
CA SER A 415 5.65 -2.92 1.32
C SER A 415 5.47 -4.42 1.51
N GLY A 416 5.87 -5.21 0.51
CA GLY A 416 5.93 -6.67 0.63
C GLY A 416 6.85 -7.14 1.76
N THR A 417 7.97 -6.45 1.98
CA THR A 417 8.93 -6.73 3.06
C THR A 417 8.27 -6.60 4.43
N HIS A 418 7.63 -5.47 4.72
CA HIS A 418 6.96 -5.27 6.00
C HIS A 418 5.67 -6.07 6.13
N PHE A 419 4.95 -6.30 5.03
CA PHE A 419 3.78 -7.20 5.03
C PHE A 419 4.18 -8.62 5.46
N ALA A 420 5.23 -9.18 4.87
CA ALA A 420 5.71 -10.52 5.21
C ALA A 420 6.26 -10.59 6.65
N ALA A 421 7.01 -9.58 7.08
CA ALA A 421 7.51 -9.50 8.46
C ALA A 421 6.35 -9.46 9.48
N MET A 422 5.36 -8.59 9.25
CA MET A 422 4.18 -8.47 10.10
C MET A 422 3.34 -9.75 10.11
N LEU A 423 3.19 -10.41 8.96
CA LEU A 423 2.48 -11.68 8.85
C LEU A 423 3.11 -12.77 9.71
N GLY A 424 4.45 -12.82 9.79
CA GLY A 424 5.18 -13.73 10.67
C GLY A 424 5.01 -13.41 12.17
N ALA A 425 4.91 -12.14 12.53
CA ALA A 425 4.83 -11.69 13.93
C ALA A 425 3.40 -11.68 14.50
N MET A 426 2.38 -11.45 13.66
CA MET A 426 0.99 -11.29 14.09
C MET A 426 0.45 -12.46 14.91
N PRO A 427 0.62 -13.75 14.55
CA PRO A 427 0.06 -14.85 15.33
C PRO A 427 0.46 -14.81 16.81
N SER A 428 1.75 -14.57 17.08
CA SER A 428 2.27 -14.45 18.45
C SER A 428 1.77 -13.18 19.15
N ALA A 429 1.70 -12.05 18.45
CA ALA A 429 1.18 -10.80 19.00
C ALA A 429 -0.33 -10.90 19.34
N LEU A 430 -1.08 -11.68 18.57
CA LEU A 430 -2.53 -11.87 18.74
C LEU A 430 -2.91 -12.92 19.78
N ALA A 431 -1.98 -13.76 20.25
CA ALA A 431 -2.21 -14.77 21.30
C ALA A 431 -2.66 -14.18 22.65
N GLY A 432 -2.74 -12.85 22.78
CA GLY A 432 -3.13 -12.12 23.99
C GLY A 432 -1.96 -11.93 24.95
N ALA A 433 -1.98 -10.84 25.72
CA ALA A 433 -1.00 -10.63 26.78
C ALA A 433 -1.16 -11.71 27.86
N ALA A 434 -0.04 -12.26 28.33
CA ALA A 434 -0.05 -12.97 29.60
C ALA A 434 -0.36 -11.94 30.70
N LEU A 435 -1.59 -11.96 31.20
CA LEU A 435 -2.02 -11.20 32.36
C LEU A 435 -2.31 -12.20 33.47
N VAL A 436 -1.83 -11.89 34.67
CA VAL A 436 -2.06 -12.74 35.84
C VAL A 436 -3.29 -12.21 36.54
N ALA A 437 -4.28 -13.09 36.77
CA ALA A 437 -5.40 -12.77 37.64
C ALA A 437 -4.89 -12.42 39.03
N ALA A 438 -5.68 -11.68 39.82
CA ALA A 438 -5.32 -11.47 41.21
C ALA A 438 -5.06 -12.82 41.89
N PRO A 439 -3.89 -13.03 42.53
CA PRO A 439 -3.67 -14.26 43.28
C PRO A 439 -4.75 -14.37 44.37
N GLY A 440 -5.10 -15.57 44.82
CA GLY A 440 -6.03 -15.71 45.95
C GLY A 440 -5.51 -14.94 47.18
N GLY A 441 -6.36 -14.12 47.82
CA GLY A 441 -6.00 -13.27 48.97
C GLY A 441 -6.22 -11.76 48.72
N GLU A 442 -5.89 -10.94 49.71
CA GLU A 442 -5.97 -9.47 49.64
C GLU A 442 -4.62 -8.90 49.15
N TRP A 443 -4.64 -8.21 48.01
CA TRP A 443 -3.44 -7.68 47.34
C TRP A 443 -3.56 -6.18 47.10
N VAL A 444 -2.44 -5.48 47.19
CA VAL A 444 -2.34 -4.06 46.90
C VAL A 444 -1.58 -3.88 45.57
N PRO A 445 -2.25 -3.44 44.49
CA PRO A 445 -1.60 -3.19 43.22
C PRO A 445 -0.66 -1.98 43.29
N LEU A 446 0.61 -2.21 42.97
CA LEU A 446 1.62 -1.17 42.81
C LEU A 446 1.94 -1.00 41.33
N ALA A 447 1.54 0.14 40.74
CA ALA A 447 1.96 0.51 39.40
C ALA A 447 3.39 1.06 39.45
N VAL A 448 4.22 0.65 38.50
CA VAL A 448 5.60 1.11 38.34
C VAL A 448 5.83 1.43 36.87
N THR A 449 6.30 2.64 36.60
CA THR A 449 6.79 3.03 35.27
C THR A 449 8.22 3.51 35.35
N GLY A 450 8.97 3.34 34.28
CA GLY A 450 10.28 3.97 34.15
C GLY A 450 10.70 4.12 32.70
N VAL A 451 11.40 5.21 32.40
CA VAL A 451 12.10 5.44 31.13
C VAL A 451 13.58 5.26 31.39
N LEU A 452 14.21 4.40 30.62
CA LEU A 452 15.59 3.96 30.74
C LEU A 452 16.32 4.27 29.42
N GLY A 453 17.46 4.96 29.49
CA GLY A 453 18.25 5.34 28.31
C GLY A 453 19.66 5.77 28.71
N PRO A 454 20.59 5.89 27.73
CA PRO A 454 22.00 6.21 27.98
C PRO A 454 22.27 7.67 28.40
N GLU A 455 21.30 8.57 28.25
CA GLU A 455 21.38 9.95 28.76
C GLU A 455 20.74 10.06 30.15
N GLU A 456 21.40 10.80 31.05
CA GLU A 456 21.33 10.81 32.53
C GLU A 456 19.96 11.05 33.22
N SER A 457 18.82 10.98 32.53
CA SER A 457 17.48 11.23 33.07
C SER A 457 16.62 9.97 33.14
N GLN A 458 17.14 8.90 33.76
CA GLN A 458 16.31 7.75 34.09
C GLN A 458 15.23 8.16 35.09
N THR A 459 13.97 8.17 34.67
CA THR A 459 12.84 8.54 35.54
C THR A 459 12.08 7.29 35.91
N VAL A 460 11.87 7.07 37.22
CA VAL A 460 11.02 5.99 37.75
C VAL A 460 9.90 6.62 38.55
N ARG A 461 8.68 6.09 38.39
CA ARG A 461 7.53 6.40 39.24
C ARG A 461 6.92 5.11 39.75
N ALA A 462 6.42 5.18 40.98
CA ALA A 462 5.58 4.15 41.55
C ALA A 462 4.42 4.77 42.31
N TRP A 463 3.24 4.19 42.20
CA TRP A 463 2.03 4.62 42.92
C TRP A 463 1.10 3.42 43.15
N ARG A 464 0.27 3.49 44.18
CA ARG A 464 -0.71 2.44 44.47
C ARG A 464 -1.97 2.68 43.64
N LEU A 465 -2.58 1.63 43.11
CA LEU A 465 -3.89 1.74 42.49
C LEU A 465 -4.97 1.54 43.56
N GLU A 466 -5.97 2.43 43.58
CA GLU A 466 -7.09 2.37 44.54
C GLU A 466 -8.17 1.37 44.15
N VAL A 467 -8.07 0.80 42.94
CA VAL A 467 -9.04 -0.13 42.38
C VAL A 467 -8.39 -1.48 42.09
N ALA A 468 -9.22 -2.53 42.07
CA ALA A 468 -8.78 -3.84 41.60
C ALA A 468 -8.25 -3.73 40.17
N ALA A 469 -7.13 -4.38 39.92
CA ALA A 469 -6.41 -4.37 38.65
C ALA A 469 -5.94 -5.79 38.32
N ALA A 470 -5.72 -6.10 37.03
CA ALA A 470 -4.91 -7.25 36.68
C ALA A 470 -3.42 -6.97 36.93
N PHE A 471 -2.62 -8.02 36.97
CA PHE A 471 -1.19 -7.93 37.23
C PHE A 471 -0.37 -8.28 35.98
N SER A 472 0.78 -7.63 35.87
CA SER A 472 1.75 -7.95 34.82
C SER A 472 2.31 -9.35 35.04
N ALA A 473 2.42 -10.14 33.96
CA ALA A 473 3.12 -11.41 34.03
C ALA A 473 4.62 -11.20 34.29
N PRO A 474 5.27 -12.10 35.05
CA PRO A 474 6.71 -12.05 35.26
C PRO A 474 7.44 -12.28 33.93
N GLU A 475 8.29 -11.35 33.52
CA GLU A 475 9.07 -11.44 32.27
C GLU A 475 10.52 -11.02 32.53
N ALA A 476 11.47 -11.66 31.83
CA ALA A 476 12.88 -11.31 31.95
C ALA A 476 13.18 -10.02 31.15
N GLY A 477 13.80 -9.04 31.80
CA GLY A 477 14.27 -7.81 31.14
C GLY A 477 14.77 -6.75 32.11
N ALA A 478 14.06 -6.57 33.21
CA ALA A 478 14.45 -5.73 34.34
C ALA A 478 13.98 -6.38 35.67
N LEU A 479 14.50 -5.89 36.79
CA LEU A 479 14.00 -6.25 38.13
C LEU A 479 13.44 -5.01 38.81
N VAL A 480 12.28 -5.14 39.43
CA VAL A 480 11.74 -4.13 40.35
C VAL A 480 11.83 -4.67 41.77
N GLU A 481 12.68 -4.05 42.58
CA GLU A 481 12.79 -4.30 44.01
C GLU A 481 11.90 -3.30 44.77
N VAL A 482 11.05 -3.80 45.66
CA VAL A 482 10.24 -2.97 46.56
C VAL A 482 11.03 -2.74 47.85
N LEU A 483 11.17 -1.49 48.27
CA LEU A 483 12.03 -1.09 49.39
C LEU A 483 11.21 -0.58 50.58
N ASP A 484 11.70 -0.83 51.80
CA ASP A 484 11.20 -0.16 53.00
C ASP A 484 11.85 1.21 53.24
N GLY A 485 11.48 1.87 54.34
CA GLY A 485 12.01 3.19 54.70
C GLY A 485 13.51 3.22 55.06
N ALA A 486 14.14 2.06 55.27
CA ALA A 486 15.57 1.93 55.49
C ALA A 486 16.34 1.48 54.23
N GLY A 487 15.64 1.29 53.10
CA GLY A 487 16.23 0.83 51.84
C GLY A 487 16.40 -0.69 51.75
N ALA A 488 15.84 -1.47 52.68
CA ALA A 488 15.90 -2.93 52.62
C ALA A 488 14.89 -3.47 51.60
N VAL A 489 15.30 -4.49 50.84
CA VAL A 489 14.45 -5.14 49.83
C VAL A 489 13.39 -6.00 50.52
N LEU A 490 12.13 -5.67 50.28
CA LEU A 490 10.95 -6.39 50.78
C LEU A 490 10.46 -7.46 49.80
N ALA A 491 10.55 -7.18 48.50
CA ALA A 491 10.12 -8.07 47.43
C ALA A 491 10.85 -7.72 46.12
N THR A 492 10.95 -8.69 45.21
CA THR A 492 11.58 -8.50 43.90
C THR A 492 10.71 -9.13 42.82
N PHE A 493 10.45 -8.38 41.76
CA PHE A 493 9.62 -8.81 40.63
C PHE A 493 10.41 -8.68 39.33
N PRO A 494 10.51 -9.75 38.52
CA PRO A 494 11.03 -9.62 37.18
C PRO A 494 9.93 -9.01 36.29
N VAL A 495 10.31 -7.97 35.55
CA VAL A 495 9.40 -7.24 34.67
C VAL A 495 9.99 -7.13 33.28
N ARG A 496 9.10 -7.01 32.30
CA ARG A 496 9.47 -6.77 30.92
C ARG A 496 10.18 -5.41 30.81
N ARG A 497 11.30 -5.41 30.10
CA ARG A 497 11.93 -4.19 29.58
C ARG A 497 11.55 -4.07 28.11
N GLN A 498 10.95 -2.94 27.76
CA GLN A 498 10.31 -2.75 26.47
C GLN A 498 11.03 -1.67 25.67
N GLU A 499 11.45 -1.99 24.46
CA GLU A 499 11.98 -1.00 23.53
C GLU A 499 10.86 -0.12 22.98
N VAL A 500 11.12 1.19 22.91
CA VAL A 500 10.25 2.19 22.32
C VAL A 500 10.79 2.59 20.96
N ALA A 501 10.03 2.31 19.90
CA ALA A 501 10.35 2.81 18.57
C ALA A 501 10.23 4.34 18.57
N GLU A 502 11.19 5.03 17.93
CA GLU A 502 11.28 6.50 17.90
C GLU A 502 11.55 7.19 19.25
N GLY A 503 11.77 6.43 20.34
CA GLY A 503 11.96 6.99 21.68
C GLY A 503 13.28 7.74 21.90
N GLY A 504 14.21 7.70 20.93
CA GLY A 504 15.59 8.14 21.06
C GLY A 504 16.56 6.95 21.12
N GLU A 505 17.87 7.20 21.02
CA GLU A 505 18.88 6.14 20.87
C GLU A 505 18.84 5.16 22.06
N GLY A 506 18.28 3.97 21.81
CA GLY A 506 18.16 2.90 22.80
C GLY A 506 17.11 3.16 23.90
N ALA A 507 16.09 3.99 23.66
CA ALA A 507 15.04 4.24 24.64
C ALA A 507 14.29 2.95 25.01
N GLN A 508 14.29 2.65 26.31
CA GLN A 508 13.59 1.50 26.89
C GLN A 508 12.64 2.00 27.97
N VAL A 509 11.55 1.27 28.18
CA VAL A 509 10.65 1.52 29.30
C VAL A 509 10.38 0.27 30.09
N VAL A 510 10.03 0.48 31.35
CA VAL A 510 9.40 -0.51 32.22
C VAL A 510 7.99 0.02 32.53
N ALA A 511 6.99 -0.84 32.41
CA ALA A 511 5.61 -0.54 32.77
C ALA A 511 4.98 -1.82 33.35
N ALA A 512 4.65 -1.81 34.64
CA ALA A 512 4.12 -2.99 35.30
C ALA A 512 3.15 -2.66 36.44
N ILE A 513 2.24 -3.59 36.72
CA ILE A 513 1.43 -3.61 37.93
C ILE A 513 1.85 -4.85 38.74
N LEU A 514 2.36 -4.61 39.95
CA LEU A 514 2.94 -5.62 40.83
C LEU A 514 1.95 -6.00 41.95
N PRO A 515 1.78 -7.29 42.26
CA PRO A 515 0.93 -7.74 43.36
C PRO A 515 1.70 -7.69 44.69
N LEU A 516 1.43 -6.69 45.54
CA LEU A 516 1.99 -6.65 46.89
C LEU A 516 1.04 -7.31 47.90
N THR A 517 1.59 -8.12 48.80
CA THR A 517 0.83 -8.55 49.98
C THR A 517 0.53 -7.34 50.87
N ALA A 518 -0.53 -7.40 51.68
CA ALA A 518 -0.86 -6.33 52.62
C ALA A 518 0.33 -5.96 53.55
N GLU A 519 1.11 -6.95 53.99
CA GLU A 519 2.30 -6.73 54.83
C GLU A 519 3.41 -5.96 54.09
N VAL A 520 3.74 -6.38 52.86
CA VAL A 520 4.75 -5.70 52.04
C VAL A 520 4.27 -4.29 51.70
N ALA A 521 3.00 -4.14 51.32
CA ALA A 521 2.41 -2.85 50.96
C ALA A 521 2.44 -1.84 52.11
N ALA A 522 2.20 -2.29 53.35
CA ALA A 522 2.25 -1.43 54.54
C ALA A 522 3.66 -0.90 54.83
N ARG A 523 4.69 -1.68 54.52
CA ARG A 523 6.11 -1.33 54.74
C ARG A 523 6.77 -0.63 53.56
N ALA A 524 6.26 -0.81 52.35
CA ALA A 524 6.84 -0.27 51.13
C ALA A 524 6.86 1.27 51.14
N ARG A 525 8.04 1.85 50.88
CA ARG A 525 8.28 3.30 50.80
C ARG A 525 8.92 3.72 49.48
N GLY A 526 9.62 2.81 48.80
CA GLY A 526 10.25 3.08 47.51
C GLY A 526 10.30 1.84 46.62
N VAL A 527 10.76 2.05 45.38
CA VAL A 527 11.11 1.01 44.43
C VAL A 527 12.51 1.26 43.89
N ARG A 528 13.21 0.20 43.51
CA ARG A 528 14.45 0.23 42.72
C ARG A 528 14.25 -0.57 41.45
N VAL A 529 14.38 0.06 40.29
CA VAL A 529 14.41 -0.62 39.00
C VAL A 529 15.86 -0.93 38.66
N ARG A 530 16.18 -2.19 38.38
CA ARG A 530 17.53 -2.66 38.04
C ARG A 530 17.56 -3.21 36.63
N VAL A 531 18.56 -2.79 35.87
CA VAL A 531 18.85 -3.31 34.52
C VAL A 531 20.34 -3.56 34.41
N GLY A 532 20.72 -4.85 34.39
CA GLY A 532 22.13 -5.23 34.44
C GLY A 532 22.82 -4.70 35.71
N GLY A 533 23.86 -3.88 35.54
CA GLY A 533 24.59 -3.25 36.64
C GLY A 533 24.02 -1.90 37.10
N GLU A 534 23.05 -1.34 36.38
CA GLU A 534 22.48 -0.02 36.66
C GLU A 534 21.20 -0.13 37.49
N SER A 535 20.92 0.88 38.30
CA SER A 535 19.71 0.95 39.10
C SER A 535 19.24 2.36 39.37
N VAL A 536 17.92 2.54 39.42
CA VAL A 536 17.29 3.82 39.76
C VAL A 536 16.19 3.62 40.79
N GLU A 537 16.18 4.49 41.79
CA GLU A 537 15.23 4.46 42.88
C GLU A 537 14.19 5.57 42.75
N ALA A 538 12.97 5.28 43.21
CA ALA A 538 11.91 6.26 43.35
C ALA A 538 11.09 5.99 44.60
N GLY A 539 10.60 7.06 45.24
CA GLY A 539 9.58 6.94 46.28
C GLY A 539 8.24 6.46 45.71
N ILE A 540 7.44 5.80 46.54
CA ILE A 540 6.05 5.47 46.18
C ILE A 540 5.19 6.69 46.47
N GLY A 541 4.68 7.31 45.40
CA GLY A 541 3.76 8.43 45.48
C GLY A 541 2.37 8.03 46.00
N PRO A 542 1.55 9.04 46.34
CA PRO A 542 0.14 8.83 46.64
C PRO A 542 -0.58 8.15 45.48
#